data_AF-V8NBZ8-F1
#
_entry.id   AF-V8NBZ8-F1
#
_cell.length_a   1.000
_cell.length_b   1.000
_cell.length_c   1.000
_cell.angle_alpha   90.00
_cell.angle_beta   90.00
_cell.angle_gamma   90.00
#
_symmetry.space_group_name_H-M   'P 1'
#
loop_
_entity.id
_entity.type
_entity.pdbx_description
1 polymer ?
#
loop_
_entity_poly.entity_id
_entity_poly.type
_entity_poly.pdbx_seq_one_letter_code
_entity_poly.pdbx_strand_id
1 'polypeptide(L)'
;MKEMDKKEYALWSKKHHAASILLQGRAQELDKVYEEIEQNLKLLGATAIEDKLQDGVPETIHLLKRGDIKVWVLTGDKQGTSANL
;
A
#
# COMPACT_ATOMS: atom_id res chain seq x y z
N MET A 1 -5.31 2.72 -14.45
CA MET A 1 -6.45 3.48 -15.01
C MET A 1 -7.16 2.64 -16.05
N LYS A 2 -8.49 2.64 -16.02
CA LYS A 2 -9.33 2.17 -17.12
C LYS A 2 -10.47 3.15 -17.31
N GLU A 3 -10.98 3.27 -18.52
CA GLU A 3 -12.24 3.97 -18.77
C GLU A 3 -13.39 3.01 -18.53
N MET A 4 -14.50 3.53 -18.01
CA MET A 4 -15.69 2.75 -17.68
C MET A 4 -16.91 3.52 -18.14
N ASP A 5 -17.84 2.81 -18.78
CA ASP A 5 -19.07 3.44 -19.23
C ASP A 5 -20.08 3.63 -18.08
N LYS A 6 -21.09 4.48 -18.29
CA LYS A 6 -22.09 4.80 -17.26
C LYS A 6 -22.96 3.60 -16.87
N LYS A 7 -23.20 2.65 -17.77
CA LYS A 7 -24.02 1.46 -17.52
C LYS A 7 -23.26 0.44 -16.69
N GLU A 8 -22.00 0.19 -17.03
CA GLU A 8 -21.07 -0.65 -16.27
C GLU A 8 -20.92 -0.11 -14.84
N TYR A 9 -20.68 1.20 -14.71
CA TYR A 9 -20.61 1.85 -13.40
C TYR A 9 -21.92 1.70 -12.62
N ALA A 10 -23.07 1.95 -13.24
CA ALA A 10 -24.37 1.84 -12.56
C ALA A 10 -24.65 0.41 -12.09
N LEU A 11 -24.25 -0.61 -12.85
CA LEU A 11 -24.38 -2.01 -12.46
C LEU A 11 -23.47 -2.34 -11.27
N TRP A 12 -22.20 -1.94 -11.35
CA TRP A 12 -21.24 -2.12 -10.27
C TRP A 12 -21.67 -1.39 -8.98
N SER A 13 -22.16 -0.15 -9.10
CA SER A 13 -22.62 0.67 -7.96
C SER A 13 -23.78 0.03 -7.20
N LYS A 14 -24.69 -0.68 -7.89
CA LYS A 14 -25.75 -1.46 -7.23
C LYS A 14 -25.18 -2.61 -6.40
N LYS A 15 -24.19 -3.35 -6.93
CA LYS A 15 -23.51 -4.43 -6.22
C LYS A 15 -22.75 -3.89 -5.00
N HIS A 16 -22.02 -2.79 -5.18
CA HIS A 16 -21.30 -2.10 -4.10
C HIS A 16 -22.26 -1.67 -2.98
N HIS A 17 -23.39 -1.03 -3.34
CA HIS A 17 -24.39 -0.63 -2.37
C HIS A 17 -24.93 -1.83 -1.58
N ALA A 18 -25.33 -2.90 -2.28
CA ALA A 18 -25.80 -4.13 -1.64
C ALA A 18 -24.77 -4.73 -0.68
N ALA A 19 -23.49 -4.77 -1.06
CA ALA A 19 -22.41 -5.26 -0.19
C ALA A 19 -22.18 -4.33 1.02
N SER A 20 -22.25 -3.00 0.83
CA SER A 20 -22.00 -2.01 1.89
C SER A 20 -23.02 -2.02 3.03
N ILE A 21 -24.26 -2.45 2.77
CA ILE A 21 -25.35 -2.48 3.75
C ILE A 21 -25.45 -3.82 4.50
N LEU A 22 -24.58 -4.78 4.19
CA LEU A 22 -24.56 -6.07 4.88
C LEU A 22 -24.20 -5.91 6.36
N LEU A 23 -24.95 -6.59 7.22
CA LEU A 23 -24.70 -6.62 8.67
C LEU A 23 -23.55 -7.56 9.05
N GLN A 24 -23.31 -8.61 8.26
CA GLN A 24 -22.25 -9.60 8.45
C GLN A 24 -21.52 -9.83 7.14
N GLY A 25 -20.21 -10.11 7.20
CA GLY A 25 -19.41 -10.39 6.01
C GLY A 25 -19.15 -9.18 5.09
N ARG A 26 -19.57 -7.97 5.49
CA ARG A 26 -19.46 -6.73 4.69
C ARG A 26 -18.08 -6.50 4.10
N ALA A 27 -17.02 -6.66 4.91
CA ALA A 27 -15.65 -6.43 4.44
C ALA A 27 -15.28 -7.37 3.29
N GLN A 28 -15.55 -8.67 3.46
CA GLN A 28 -15.24 -9.69 2.45
C GLN A 28 -16.05 -9.49 1.15
N GLU A 29 -17.32 -9.12 1.26
CA GLU A 29 -18.15 -8.85 0.07
C GLU A 29 -17.75 -7.56 -0.63
N LEU A 30 -17.34 -6.53 0.11
CA LEU A 30 -16.78 -5.31 -0.48
C LEU A 30 -15.47 -5.59 -1.22
N ASP A 31 -14.57 -6.37 -0.61
CA ASP A 31 -13.29 -6.75 -1.23
C ASP A 31 -13.52 -7.45 -2.58
N LYS A 32 -14.46 -8.39 -2.66
CA LYS A 32 -14.84 -9.03 -3.93
C LYS A 32 -15.34 -8.03 -4.97
N VAL A 33 -16.22 -7.11 -4.56
CA VAL A 33 -16.77 -6.09 -5.47
C VAL A 33 -15.67 -5.12 -5.95
N TYR A 34 -14.67 -4.81 -5.12
CA TYR A 34 -13.52 -4.01 -5.52
C TYR A 34 -12.61 -4.78 -6.49
N GLU A 35 -12.32 -6.05 -6.21
CA GLU A 35 -11.55 -6.90 -7.12
C GLU A 35 -12.17 -7.01 -8.51
N GLU A 36 -13.51 -7.07 -8.63
CA GLU A 36 -14.20 -7.09 -9.93
C GLU A 36 -13.89 -5.85 -10.78
N ILE A 37 -13.89 -4.66 -10.17
CA ILE A 37 -13.70 -3.40 -10.90
C ILE A 37 -12.22 -3.05 -11.09
N GLU A 38 -11.31 -3.56 -10.27
CA GLU A 38 -9.88 -3.26 -10.35
C GLU A 38 -9.11 -4.15 -11.35
N GLN A 39 -9.81 -4.97 -12.14
CA GLN A 39 -9.21 -5.76 -13.23
C GLN A 39 -8.86 -4.90 -14.46
N ASN A 40 -7.82 -5.34 -15.20
CA ASN A 40 -7.42 -4.81 -16.50
C ASN A 40 -7.07 -3.30 -16.50
N LEU A 41 -6.43 -2.82 -15.44
CA LEU A 41 -5.97 -1.44 -15.34
C LEU A 41 -4.68 -1.22 -16.16
N LYS A 42 -4.60 -0.07 -16.84
CA LYS A 42 -3.36 0.42 -17.44
C LYS A 42 -2.52 1.16 -16.39
N LEU A 43 -1.25 0.78 -16.23
CA LEU A 43 -0.28 1.54 -15.44
C LEU A 43 0.00 2.88 -16.14
N LEU A 44 -0.20 4.00 -15.45
CA LEU A 44 0.09 5.34 -15.99
C LEU A 44 1.46 5.85 -15.58
N GLY A 45 1.95 5.40 -14.43
CA GLY A 45 3.19 5.84 -13.83
C GLY A 45 3.30 5.31 -12.40
N ALA A 46 4.41 5.64 -11.75
CA ALA A 46 4.67 5.33 -10.36
C ALA A 46 5.18 6.60 -9.65
N THR A 47 4.89 6.73 -8.37
CA THR A 47 5.48 7.74 -7.51
C THR A 47 6.52 7.07 -6.62
N ALA A 48 7.52 7.83 -6.21
CA ALA A 48 8.48 7.44 -5.18
C ALA A 48 8.43 8.49 -4.07
N ILE A 49 8.37 8.03 -2.83
CA ILE A 49 8.46 8.88 -1.65
C ILE A 49 9.65 8.34 -0.84
N GLU A 50 10.57 9.23 -0.55
CA GLU A 50 11.72 8.92 0.29
C GLU A 50 11.37 9.21 1.75
N ASP A 51 11.57 8.23 2.63
CA ASP A 51 11.52 8.46 4.06
C ASP A 51 12.84 9.07 4.50
N LYS A 52 12.80 10.32 4.96
CA LYS A 52 14.02 11.07 5.26
C LYS A 52 14.58 10.62 6.59
N LEU A 53 15.81 10.13 6.53
CA LEU A 53 16.63 9.93 7.71
C LEU A 53 17.07 11.29 8.29
N GLN A 54 17.43 11.28 9.57
CA GLN A 54 18.11 12.43 10.18
C GLN A 54 19.48 12.63 9.55
N ASP A 55 19.96 13.88 9.55
CA ASP A 55 21.26 14.24 9.01
C ASP A 55 22.39 13.45 9.69
N GLY A 56 23.31 12.89 8.90
CA GLY A 56 24.48 12.18 9.41
C GLY A 56 24.25 10.73 9.82
N VAL A 57 23.01 10.22 9.77
CA VAL A 57 22.70 8.82 10.13
C VAL A 57 23.47 7.81 9.24
N PRO A 58 23.48 7.94 7.89
CA PRO A 58 24.22 7.03 7.03
C PRO A 58 25.72 6.99 7.35
N GLU A 59 26.33 8.17 7.52
CA GLU A 59 27.76 8.34 7.82
C GLU A 59 28.11 7.76 9.18
N THR A 60 27.28 8.01 10.20
CA THR A 60 27.48 7.51 11.56
C THR A 60 27.42 5.98 11.58
N ILE A 61 26.40 5.38 10.97
CA ILE A 61 26.28 3.92 10.89
C ILE A 61 27.48 3.32 10.15
N HIS A 62 27.95 3.96 9.08
CA HIS A 62 29.13 3.50 8.35
C HIS A 62 30.40 3.52 9.22
N LEU A 63 30.63 4.59 9.98
CA LEU A 63 31.77 4.71 10.89
C LEU A 63 31.72 3.66 12.01
N LEU A 64 30.55 3.44 12.61
CA LEU A 64 30.34 2.41 13.63
C LEU A 64 30.68 1.01 13.09
N LYS A 65 30.20 0.68 11.88
CA LYS A 65 30.50 -0.59 11.21
C LYS A 65 32.00 -0.77 10.93
N ARG A 66 32.71 0.30 10.52
CA ARG A 66 34.16 0.27 10.32
C ARG A 66 34.95 0.04 11.61
N GLY A 67 34.37 0.40 12.75
CA GLY A 67 34.91 0.09 14.08
C GLY A 67 34.49 -1.28 14.62
N ASP A 68 33.99 -2.18 13.77
CA ASP A 68 33.46 -3.51 14.13
C ASP A 68 32.29 -3.50 15.13
N ILE A 69 31.54 -2.39 15.20
CA ILE A 69 30.35 -2.28 16.03
C ILE A 69 29.13 -2.82 15.26
N LYS A 70 28.46 -3.82 15.83
CA LYS A 70 27.22 -4.39 15.28
C LYS A 70 26.03 -3.49 15.63
N VAL A 71 25.37 -2.94 14.61
CA VAL A 71 24.17 -2.11 14.76
C VAL A 71 22.93 -2.96 14.50
N TRP A 72 21.99 -2.98 15.45
CA TRP A 72 20.70 -3.65 15.33
C TRP A 72 19.58 -2.61 15.38
N VAL A 73 18.63 -2.68 14.45
CA VAL A 73 17.45 -1.82 14.42
C VAL A 73 16.25 -2.62 14.90
N LEU A 74 15.65 -2.18 16.00
CA LEU A 74 14.40 -2.73 16.54
C LEU A 74 13.30 -1.71 16.26
N THR A 75 12.31 -2.09 15.45
CA THR A 75 11.21 -1.20 15.07
C THR A 75 9.87 -1.92 15.20
N GLY A 76 8.85 -1.16 15.58
CA GLY A 76 7.45 -1.62 15.60
C GLY A 76 6.72 -1.37 14.28
N ASP A 77 7.42 -0.85 13.27
CA ASP A 77 6.84 -0.59 11.95
C ASP A 77 6.62 -1.90 11.17
N LYS A 78 5.81 -1.82 10.12
CA LYS A 78 5.58 -2.92 9.20
C LYS A 78 6.90 -3.32 8.53
N GLN A 79 7.04 -4.61 8.22
CA GLN A 79 8.22 -5.16 7.56
C GLN A 79 8.56 -4.43 6.25
N GLY A 80 7.54 -4.07 5.46
CA GLY A 80 7.73 -3.33 4.20
C GLY A 80 8.40 -1.97 4.39
N THR A 81 8.01 -1.21 5.41
CA THR A 81 8.64 0.08 5.72
C THR A 81 10.03 -0.12 6.29
N SER A 82 10.18 -1.09 7.20
CA SER A 82 11.45 -1.37 7.88
C SER A 82 12.56 -1.81 6.94
N ALA A 83 12.22 -2.48 5.83
CA ALA A 83 13.17 -2.90 4.80
C ALA A 83 13.62 -1.75 3.89
N ASN A 84 12.91 -0.62 3.89
CA ASN A 84 13.22 0.56 3.07
C ASN A 84 14.04 1.62 3.83
N LEU A 85 14.36 1.40 5.12
CA LEU A 85 15.22 2.23 5.98
C LEU A 85 16.66 1.69 5.98
#